data_AF-A0A671G684-F1
#
_entry.id   AF-A0A671G684-F1
#
_cell.length_a   1.000
_cell.length_b   1.000
_cell.length_c   1.000
_cell.angle_alpha   90.00
_cell.angle_beta   90.00
_cell.angle_gamma   90.00
#
_symmetry.space_group_name_H-M   'P 1'
#
loop_
_entity.id
_entity.type
_entity.pdbx_description
1 polymer ?
#
loop_
_entity_poly.entity_id
_entity_poly.type
_entity_poly.pdbx_seq_one_letter_code
_entity_poly.pdbx_strand_id
1 'polypeptide(L)'
;MNGRDRNEDLFFSYSRKKISMSSSRLGLRLAACLLNISEARTKHIVENIANAALGRNGQKHPEVSVLNIFSDQDYNRSVITIVASVDELGNSVLAACLEAFQSIDMQVQEGIHPCLGAVDLIPIYPLTDVGVEECGAVARSLAENLVLHIPGCSVFLFGEADLPEKRPLVQRRKQLGWFTRRDFSALEPDLGAAPTRRCGLTGSVSVFKLDNRILRYP
;
A
#
# COMPACT_ATOMS: atom_id res chain seq x y z
N MET A 1 -6.43 -8.58 92.58
CA MET A 1 -5.19 -7.89 92.17
C MET A 1 -5.15 -7.85 90.66
N ASN A 2 -5.14 -6.61 90.12
CA ASN A 2 -4.84 -6.17 88.75
C ASN A 2 -5.55 -6.88 87.58
N GLY A 3 -6.37 -6.25 86.73
CA GLY A 3 -6.53 -4.83 86.40
C GLY A 3 -6.03 -4.54 84.99
N ARG A 4 -6.98 -4.14 84.14
CA ARG A 4 -6.88 -3.16 83.02
C ARG A 4 -6.36 -3.61 81.65
N ASP A 5 -7.30 -3.57 80.70
CA ASP A 5 -7.35 -2.67 79.53
C ASP A 5 -6.13 -2.59 78.60
N ARG A 6 -6.36 -2.88 77.31
CA ARG A 6 -6.63 -1.81 76.32
C ARG A 6 -6.87 -2.35 74.90
N ASN A 7 -7.91 -1.77 74.29
CA ASN A 7 -8.10 -1.40 72.87
C ASN A 7 -8.26 -2.54 71.85
N GLU A 8 -9.45 -2.78 71.30
CA GLU A 8 -10.20 -1.98 70.30
C GLU A 8 -9.55 -1.94 68.91
N ASP A 9 -10.41 -2.24 67.93
CA ASP A 9 -10.33 -1.97 66.49
C ASP A 9 -9.32 -2.78 65.66
N LEU A 10 -9.59 -3.21 64.42
CA LEU A 10 -10.44 -2.67 63.39
C LEU A 10 -10.89 -3.79 62.43
N PHE A 11 -12.18 -3.79 62.10
CA PHE A 11 -12.71 -4.43 60.89
C PHE A 11 -11.99 -3.85 59.65
N PHE A 12 -11.41 -4.69 58.80
CA PHE A 12 -11.13 -4.29 57.42
C PHE A 12 -11.64 -5.34 56.43
N SER A 13 -12.79 -5.03 55.87
CA SER A 13 -13.39 -5.67 54.70
C SER A 13 -12.41 -5.62 53.54
N TYR A 14 -11.86 -6.77 53.14
CA TYR A 14 -11.11 -6.89 51.89
C TYR A 14 -12.12 -6.94 50.73
N SER A 15 -12.39 -5.76 50.17
CA SER A 15 -13.16 -5.62 48.93
C SER A 15 -12.37 -6.31 47.80
N ARG A 16 -12.91 -7.42 47.27
CA ARG A 16 -12.42 -8.01 46.01
C ARG A 16 -12.67 -6.98 44.90
N LYS A 17 -11.65 -6.18 44.58
CA LYS A 17 -11.61 -5.45 43.31
C LYS A 17 -11.77 -6.49 42.20
N LYS A 18 -12.92 -6.48 41.53
CA LYS A 18 -13.06 -7.06 40.19
C LYS A 18 -12.04 -6.34 39.33
N ILE A 19 -10.93 -7.01 39.02
CA ILE A 19 -10.05 -6.59 37.94
C ILE A 19 -10.88 -6.80 36.68
N SER A 20 -11.50 -5.73 36.21
CA SER A 20 -11.99 -5.65 34.84
C SER A 20 -10.75 -5.67 33.94
N MET A 21 -10.33 -6.86 33.54
CA MET A 21 -9.45 -7.02 32.39
C MET A 21 -10.25 -6.61 31.16
N SER A 22 -10.21 -5.32 30.84
CA SER A 22 -10.42 -4.89 29.46
C SER A 22 -9.28 -5.52 28.67
N SER A 23 -9.57 -6.65 28.01
CA SER A 23 -8.71 -7.13 26.95
C SER A 23 -8.89 -6.15 25.80
N SER A 24 -8.17 -5.03 25.84
CA SER A 24 -7.87 -4.29 24.62
C SER A 24 -6.94 -5.20 23.80
N ARG A 25 -7.51 -6.16 23.09
CA ARG A 25 -6.87 -6.57 21.84
C ARG A 25 -6.91 -5.30 21.01
N LEU A 26 -5.82 -4.53 20.98
CA LEU A 26 -5.62 -3.56 19.92
C LEU A 26 -5.69 -4.41 18.65
N GLY A 27 -6.83 -4.35 17.95
CA GLY A 27 -7.00 -5.03 16.68
C GLY A 27 -5.89 -4.54 15.76
N LEU A 28 -5.29 -5.46 15.00
CA LEU A 28 -4.33 -5.06 13.98
C LEU A 28 -5.03 -4.08 13.02
N ARG A 29 -4.50 -2.87 12.93
CA ARG A 29 -5.01 -1.81 12.04
C ARG A 29 -4.48 -2.05 10.64
N LEU A 30 -5.27 -2.72 9.81
CA LEU A 30 -4.80 -3.30 8.56
C LEU A 30 -5.26 -2.49 7.35
N ALA A 31 -4.37 -2.43 6.37
CA ALA A 31 -4.66 -1.95 5.02
C ALA A 31 -4.07 -2.92 3.98
N ALA A 32 -4.62 -2.89 2.77
CA ALA A 32 -4.16 -3.69 1.65
C ALA A 32 -3.68 -2.79 0.51
N CYS A 33 -2.63 -3.22 -0.20
CA CYS A 33 -2.25 -2.69 -1.50
C CYS A 33 -2.41 -3.78 -2.55
N LEU A 34 -3.12 -3.50 -3.65
CA LEU A 34 -3.18 -4.38 -4.82
C LEU A 34 -2.22 -3.84 -5.87
N LEU A 35 -0.91 -4.02 -5.66
CA LEU A 35 0.15 -3.46 -6.49
C LEU A 35 0.10 -4.04 -7.92
N ASN A 36 0.01 -3.18 -8.92
CA ASN A 36 -0.04 -3.60 -10.33
C ASN A 36 1.30 -3.33 -11.00
N ILE A 37 1.90 -4.37 -11.59
CA ILE A 37 3.18 -4.31 -12.28
C ILE A 37 3.06 -4.80 -13.72
N SER A 38 3.90 -4.28 -14.60
CA SER A 38 3.88 -4.56 -16.05
C SER A 38 4.77 -5.75 -16.44
N GLU A 39 4.66 -6.83 -15.68
CA GLU A 39 5.35 -8.11 -15.91
C GLU A 39 4.46 -9.26 -15.40
N ALA A 40 4.41 -10.35 -16.17
CA ALA A 40 3.76 -11.62 -15.82
C ALA A 40 4.47 -12.85 -16.42
N ARG A 41 5.20 -12.69 -17.53
CA ARG A 41 5.86 -13.76 -18.28
C ARG A 41 7.11 -14.25 -17.59
N THR A 42 7.85 -13.35 -16.96
CA THR A 42 9.06 -13.68 -16.23
C THR A 42 8.73 -13.92 -14.75
N LYS A 43 8.31 -15.16 -14.43
CA LYS A 43 7.83 -15.53 -13.09
C LYS A 43 8.75 -15.10 -11.94
N HIS A 44 10.06 -15.29 -12.09
CA HIS A 44 11.02 -14.97 -11.02
C HIS A 44 11.08 -13.46 -10.73
N ILE A 45 10.84 -12.59 -11.72
CA ILE A 45 10.75 -11.14 -11.49
C ILE A 45 9.54 -10.83 -10.60
N VAL A 46 8.37 -11.39 -10.93
CA VAL A 46 7.15 -11.20 -10.13
C VAL A 46 7.33 -11.72 -8.71
N GLU A 47 7.94 -12.89 -8.54
CA GLU A 47 8.23 -13.49 -7.23
C GLU A 47 9.23 -12.65 -6.42
N ASN A 48 10.28 -12.11 -7.05
CA ASN A 48 11.24 -11.22 -6.39
C ASN A 48 10.57 -9.93 -5.90
N ILE A 49 9.71 -9.32 -6.72
CA ILE A 49 8.94 -8.13 -6.34
C ILE A 49 8.04 -8.42 -5.15
N ALA A 50 7.32 -9.55 -5.15
CA ALA A 50 6.49 -9.95 -4.02
C ALA A 50 7.32 -10.23 -2.76
N ASN A 51 8.48 -10.89 -2.89
CA ASN A 51 9.37 -11.18 -1.77
C ASN A 51 9.97 -9.90 -1.18
N ALA A 52 10.30 -8.90 -2.00
CA ALA A 52 10.79 -7.61 -1.54
C ALA A 52 9.78 -6.89 -0.62
N ALA A 53 8.47 -7.10 -0.84
CA ALA A 53 7.43 -6.58 0.03
C ALA A 53 7.50 -7.15 1.46
N LEU A 54 7.91 -8.41 1.62
CA LEU A 54 7.91 -9.12 2.91
C LEU A 54 9.05 -8.68 3.84
N GLY A 55 10.06 -7.98 3.31
CA GLY A 55 11.19 -7.47 4.07
C GLY A 55 12.52 -7.59 3.32
N ARG A 56 13.60 -7.09 3.93
CA ARG A 56 14.94 -7.05 3.34
C ARG A 56 15.88 -8.05 4.02
N ASN A 57 16.84 -8.57 3.27
CA ASN A 57 17.95 -9.39 3.78
C ASN A 57 17.49 -10.63 4.58
N GLY A 58 16.38 -11.26 4.18
CA GLY A 58 15.86 -12.47 4.82
C GLY A 58 15.11 -12.24 6.13
N GLN A 59 14.99 -11.00 6.61
CA GLN A 59 14.16 -10.66 7.76
C GLN A 59 12.74 -10.34 7.29
N LYS A 60 11.79 -11.19 7.66
CA LYS A 60 10.36 -10.94 7.40
C LYS A 60 9.82 -9.95 8.41
N HIS A 61 9.09 -8.94 7.94
CA HIS A 61 8.28 -8.11 8.82
C HIS A 61 7.06 -8.92 9.30
N PRO A 62 6.88 -9.14 10.61
CA PRO A 62 5.80 -9.98 11.13
C PRO A 62 4.41 -9.41 10.83
N GLU A 63 4.33 -8.11 10.53
CA GLU A 63 3.08 -7.41 10.25
C GLU A 63 2.77 -7.28 8.76
N VAL A 64 3.52 -7.95 7.88
CA VAL A 64 3.35 -7.87 6.42
C VAL A 64 3.09 -9.25 5.83
N SER A 65 2.18 -9.34 4.88
CA SER A 65 1.88 -10.58 4.15
C SER A 65 1.54 -10.29 2.69
N VAL A 66 2.04 -11.15 1.78
CA VAL A 66 1.55 -11.23 0.40
C VAL A 66 0.49 -12.30 0.36
N LEU A 67 -0.76 -11.91 0.15
CA LEU A 67 -1.91 -12.82 0.18
C LEU A 67 -2.15 -13.51 -1.16
N ASN A 68 -1.86 -12.82 -2.26
CA ASN A 68 -2.12 -13.32 -3.60
C ASN A 68 -1.18 -12.67 -4.63
N ILE A 69 -0.84 -13.44 -5.65
CA ILE A 69 -0.21 -12.96 -6.88
C ILE A 69 -1.08 -13.47 -8.03
N PHE A 70 -1.71 -12.55 -8.75
CA PHE A 70 -2.43 -12.86 -9.98
C PHE A 70 -1.62 -12.36 -11.16
N SER A 71 -1.37 -13.20 -12.16
CA SER A 71 -0.57 -12.87 -13.33
C SER A 71 -1.33 -13.21 -14.61
N ASP A 72 -1.45 -12.23 -15.50
CA ASP A 72 -2.05 -12.38 -16.83
C ASP A 72 -0.95 -12.29 -17.89
N GLN A 73 -0.72 -13.39 -18.61
CA GLN A 73 0.35 -13.55 -19.57
C GLN A 73 0.12 -12.79 -20.87
N ASP A 74 -1.15 -12.66 -21.28
CA ASP A 74 -1.54 -11.96 -22.51
C ASP A 74 -1.42 -10.46 -22.28
N TYR A 75 -1.88 -9.97 -21.13
CA TYR A 75 -1.76 -8.58 -20.72
C TYR A 75 -0.34 -8.21 -20.28
N ASN A 76 0.51 -9.21 -20.02
CA ASN A 76 1.84 -9.08 -19.43
C ASN A 76 1.82 -8.18 -18.18
N ARG A 77 0.91 -8.52 -17.26
CA ARG A 77 0.59 -7.71 -16.09
C ARG A 77 0.29 -8.59 -14.89
N SER A 78 0.82 -8.22 -13.73
CA SER A 78 0.52 -8.90 -12.47
C SER A 78 -0.06 -7.96 -11.42
N VAL A 79 -0.89 -8.52 -10.54
CA VAL A 79 -1.43 -7.85 -9.35
C VAL A 79 -0.97 -8.61 -8.10
N ILE A 80 -0.19 -7.95 -7.27
CA ILE A 80 0.33 -8.48 -6.00
C ILE A 80 -0.48 -7.86 -4.87
N THR A 81 -1.18 -8.71 -4.10
CA THR A 81 -1.97 -8.26 -2.95
C THR A 81 -1.12 -8.32 -1.68
N ILE A 82 -0.70 -7.14 -1.21
CA ILE A 82 0.11 -6.95 -0.02
C ILE A 82 -0.82 -6.46 1.09
N VAL A 83 -0.78 -7.07 2.27
CA VAL A 83 -1.53 -6.65 3.45
C VAL A 83 -0.56 -6.40 4.58
N ALA A 84 -0.72 -5.28 5.26
CA ALA A 84 0.11 -4.92 6.39
C ALA A 84 -0.63 -4.06 7.41
N SER A 85 0.01 -3.80 8.56
CA SER A 85 -0.38 -2.66 9.39
C SER A 85 -0.30 -1.37 8.58
N VAL A 86 -1.19 -0.41 8.83
CA VAL A 86 -1.21 0.85 8.07
C VAL A 86 0.13 1.60 8.14
N ASP A 87 0.84 1.45 9.26
CA ASP A 87 2.14 2.07 9.50
C ASP A 87 3.27 1.41 8.67
N GLU A 88 3.20 0.10 8.41
CA GLU A 88 4.22 -0.65 7.65
C GLU A 88 3.90 -0.79 6.15
N LEU A 89 2.64 -0.61 5.74
CA LEU A 89 2.22 -0.85 4.36
C LEU A 89 3.01 0.01 3.36
N GLY A 90 3.24 1.28 3.66
CA GLY A 90 4.00 2.18 2.80
C GLY A 90 5.42 1.68 2.53
N ASN A 91 6.13 1.25 3.58
CA ASN A 91 7.51 0.74 3.48
C ASN A 91 7.57 -0.57 2.69
N SER A 92 6.63 -1.48 2.95
CA SER A 92 6.53 -2.75 2.24
C SER A 92 6.28 -2.55 0.75
N VAL A 93 5.31 -1.70 0.39
CA VAL A 93 4.97 -1.41 -1.00
C VAL A 93 6.11 -0.66 -1.69
N LEU A 94 6.80 0.26 -1.00
CA LEU A 94 7.99 0.92 -1.52
C LEU A 94 9.07 -0.09 -1.88
N ALA A 95 9.36 -1.07 -1.02
CA ALA A 95 10.37 -2.10 -1.30
C ALA A 95 10.02 -2.92 -2.55
N ALA A 96 8.75 -3.29 -2.72
CA ALA A 96 8.27 -3.97 -3.92
C ALA A 96 8.41 -3.10 -5.19
N CYS A 97 8.04 -1.83 -5.11
CA CYS A 97 8.26 -0.89 -6.22
C CYS A 97 9.75 -0.74 -6.55
N LEU A 98 10.58 -0.67 -5.51
CA LEU A 98 12.04 -0.83 -5.49
C LEU A 98 12.55 -1.80 -6.54
N GLU A 99 12.17 -3.05 -6.29
CA GLU A 99 12.52 -4.20 -7.10
C GLU A 99 11.90 -4.13 -8.50
N ALA A 100 10.64 -3.70 -8.62
CA ALA A 100 9.96 -3.60 -9.91
C ALA A 100 10.67 -2.63 -10.87
N PHE A 101 11.09 -1.46 -10.40
CA PHE A 101 11.83 -0.49 -11.22
C PHE A 101 13.25 -0.94 -11.58
N GLN A 102 13.83 -1.84 -10.80
CA GLN A 102 15.14 -2.42 -11.11
C GLN A 102 15.05 -3.56 -12.12
N SER A 103 13.99 -4.37 -12.02
CA SER A 103 13.86 -5.63 -12.74
C SER A 103 13.02 -5.54 -14.02
N ILE A 104 12.15 -4.54 -14.17
CA ILE A 104 11.29 -4.37 -15.35
C ILE A 104 11.82 -3.23 -16.22
N ASP A 105 12.17 -3.54 -17.47
CA ASP A 105 12.54 -2.56 -18.48
C ASP A 105 11.37 -2.23 -19.40
N MET A 106 10.85 -1.01 -19.30
CA MET A 106 9.71 -0.56 -20.10
C MET A 106 10.04 -0.36 -21.58
N GLN A 107 11.33 -0.34 -21.98
CA GLN A 107 11.71 -0.22 -23.39
C GLN A 107 11.43 -1.48 -24.20
N VAL A 108 11.40 -2.63 -23.54
CA VAL A 108 11.15 -3.95 -24.14
C VAL A 108 9.84 -4.55 -23.67
N GLN A 109 9.09 -3.84 -22.83
CA GLN A 109 7.80 -4.30 -22.34
C GLN A 109 6.82 -4.35 -23.50
N GLU A 110 6.23 -5.54 -23.68
CA GLU A 110 5.19 -5.80 -24.67
C GLU A 110 4.03 -6.53 -23.98
N GLY A 111 2.82 -5.99 -24.12
CA GLY A 111 1.58 -6.56 -23.62
C GLY A 111 0.38 -5.89 -24.28
N ILE A 112 -0.77 -6.58 -24.34
CA ILE A 112 -1.96 -6.03 -25.02
C ILE A 112 -2.73 -5.02 -24.14
N HIS A 113 -2.39 -4.92 -22.85
CA HIS A 113 -2.96 -3.92 -21.95
C HIS A 113 -2.10 -2.65 -21.98
N PRO A 114 -2.70 -1.45 -22.20
CA PRO A 114 -2.00 -0.18 -22.00
C PRO A 114 -1.48 -0.07 -20.57
N CYS A 115 -0.16 -0.04 -20.40
CA CYS A 115 0.49 0.22 -19.14
C CYS A 115 1.26 1.53 -19.23
N LEU A 116 1.32 2.24 -18.11
CA LEU A 116 2.02 3.52 -18.06
C LEU A 116 3.48 3.37 -17.65
N GLY A 117 3.81 2.40 -16.79
CA GLY A 117 5.18 2.19 -16.32
C GLY A 117 5.40 0.80 -15.70
N ALA A 118 6.59 0.55 -15.18
CA ALA A 118 6.95 -0.73 -14.56
C ALA A 118 6.00 -1.06 -13.38
N VAL A 119 5.67 -0.02 -12.61
CA VAL A 119 4.57 -0.01 -11.65
C VAL A 119 3.44 0.85 -12.23
N ASP A 120 2.32 0.21 -12.55
CA ASP A 120 1.20 0.82 -13.28
C ASP A 120 0.15 1.43 -12.34
N LEU A 121 -0.05 0.85 -11.15
CA LEU A 121 -1.06 1.32 -10.21
C LEU A 121 -0.80 0.81 -8.79
N ILE A 122 -0.90 1.70 -7.81
CA ILE A 122 -0.70 1.40 -6.38
C ILE A 122 -1.96 1.76 -5.57
N PRO A 123 -3.03 0.97 -5.67
CA PRO A 123 -4.25 1.20 -4.91
C PRO A 123 -4.14 0.70 -3.47
N ILE A 124 -4.43 1.58 -2.50
CA ILE A 124 -4.47 1.27 -1.07
C ILE A 124 -5.93 1.21 -0.60
N TYR A 125 -6.27 0.17 0.15
CA TYR A 125 -7.61 -0.07 0.68
C TYR A 125 -7.55 -0.22 2.20
N PRO A 126 -8.41 0.47 2.96
CA PRO A 126 -8.57 0.19 4.38
C PRO A 126 -9.21 -1.19 4.57
N LEU A 127 -8.73 -1.96 5.55
CA LEU A 127 -9.33 -3.24 5.93
C LEU A 127 -9.99 -3.18 7.32
N THR A 128 -9.20 -2.97 8.37
CA THR A 128 -9.66 -3.03 9.77
C THR A 128 -9.13 -1.82 10.52
N ASP A 129 -10.01 -1.03 11.14
CA ASP A 129 -9.65 0.13 11.99
C ASP A 129 -8.71 1.16 11.31
N VAL A 130 -8.87 1.34 9.99
CA VAL A 130 -8.13 2.30 9.16
C VAL A 130 -9.11 3.11 8.31
N GLY A 131 -8.94 4.43 8.27
CA GLY A 131 -9.74 5.34 7.43
C GLY A 131 -9.18 5.50 6.01
N VAL A 132 -10.01 5.97 5.08
CA VAL A 132 -9.57 6.24 3.70
C VAL A 132 -8.58 7.42 3.63
N GLU A 133 -8.71 8.37 4.54
CA GLU A 133 -7.81 9.52 4.69
C GLU A 133 -6.41 9.09 5.12
N GLU A 134 -6.32 8.09 6.00
CA GLU A 134 -5.04 7.51 6.44
C GLU A 134 -4.37 6.76 5.29
N CYS A 135 -5.13 5.95 4.53
CA CYS A 135 -4.62 5.36 3.29
C CYS A 135 -4.13 6.44 2.32
N GLY A 136 -4.80 7.60 2.27
CA GLY A 136 -4.41 8.74 1.42
C GLY A 136 -3.12 9.41 1.90
N ALA A 137 -2.86 9.40 3.21
CA ALA A 137 -1.59 9.86 3.78
C ALA A 137 -0.45 8.87 3.48
N VAL A 138 -0.67 7.56 3.68
CA VAL A 138 0.29 6.51 3.29
C VAL A 138 0.61 6.63 1.80
N ALA A 139 -0.42 6.85 0.98
CA ALA A 139 -0.29 6.98 -0.46
C ALA A 139 0.60 8.13 -0.90
N ARG A 140 0.40 9.32 -0.33
CA ARG A 140 1.21 10.51 -0.62
C ARG A 140 2.65 10.33 -0.14
N SER A 141 2.85 9.81 1.07
CA SER A 141 4.19 9.54 1.59
C SER A 141 4.94 8.52 0.72
N LEU A 142 4.26 7.47 0.27
CA LEU A 142 4.83 6.51 -0.68
C LEU A 142 5.23 7.19 -2.00
N ALA A 143 4.38 8.05 -2.55
CA ALA A 143 4.66 8.77 -3.78
C ALA A 143 5.91 9.67 -3.67
N GLU A 144 6.05 10.41 -2.58
CA GLU A 144 7.24 11.22 -2.29
C GLU A 144 8.50 10.34 -2.21
N ASN A 145 8.41 9.21 -1.52
CA ASN A 145 9.52 8.27 -1.40
C ASN A 145 9.90 7.64 -2.75
N LEU A 146 8.94 7.32 -3.61
CA LEU A 146 9.21 6.80 -4.95
C LEU A 146 10.02 7.79 -5.78
N VAL A 147 9.60 9.06 -5.80
CA VAL A 147 10.29 10.13 -6.52
C VAL A 147 11.69 10.36 -5.96
N LEU A 148 11.86 10.26 -4.64
CA LEU A 148 13.15 10.42 -4.00
C LEU A 148 14.15 9.32 -4.39
N HIS A 149 13.69 8.06 -4.45
CA HIS A 149 14.57 6.91 -4.64
C HIS A 149 14.73 6.46 -6.10
N ILE A 150 13.82 6.86 -6.99
CA ILE A 150 13.80 6.42 -8.39
C ILE A 150 13.96 7.65 -9.29
N PRO A 151 15.19 7.93 -9.77
CA PRO A 151 15.42 9.03 -10.69
C PRO A 151 14.57 8.91 -11.96
N GLY A 152 13.91 10.01 -12.35
CA GLY A 152 13.03 10.02 -13.52
C GLY A 152 11.68 9.33 -13.31
N CYS A 153 11.31 9.06 -12.05
CA CYS A 153 9.97 8.62 -11.67
C CYS A 153 8.98 9.79 -11.71
N SER A 154 7.79 9.52 -12.23
CA SER A 154 6.69 10.48 -12.38
C SER A 154 5.46 9.88 -11.72
N VAL A 155 4.85 10.56 -10.75
CA VAL A 155 3.70 10.02 -10.01
C VAL A 155 2.46 10.88 -10.22
N PHE A 156 1.32 10.23 -10.43
CA PHE A 156 0.02 10.86 -10.68
C PHE A 156 -1.00 10.47 -9.62
N LEU A 157 -1.22 11.30 -8.62
CA LEU A 157 -2.14 11.06 -7.52
C LEU A 157 -3.60 11.06 -7.98
N PHE A 158 -4.43 10.32 -7.22
CA PHE A 158 -5.88 10.28 -7.37
C PHE A 158 -6.56 9.81 -6.08
N GLY A 159 -7.88 9.94 -6.00
CA GLY A 159 -8.66 9.61 -4.81
C GLY A 159 -8.19 10.43 -3.60
N GLU A 160 -8.14 9.83 -2.42
CA GLU A 160 -7.74 10.51 -1.17
C GLU A 160 -6.27 10.99 -1.13
N ALA A 161 -5.45 10.55 -2.10
CA ALA A 161 -4.08 11.04 -2.24
C ALA A 161 -3.98 12.33 -3.06
N ASP A 162 -4.98 12.64 -3.90
CA ASP A 162 -5.01 13.82 -4.76
C ASP A 162 -5.73 14.96 -4.05
N LEU A 163 -4.97 15.88 -3.47
CA LEU A 163 -5.56 17.00 -2.72
C LEU A 163 -5.31 18.34 -3.42
N PRO A 164 -6.28 19.27 -3.36
CA PRO A 164 -7.59 19.15 -2.68
C PRO A 164 -8.69 18.44 -3.49
N GLU A 165 -8.49 18.16 -4.78
CA GLU A 165 -9.57 17.83 -5.72
C GLU A 165 -10.15 16.41 -5.58
N LYS A 166 -9.40 15.49 -4.98
CA LYS A 166 -9.73 14.07 -4.79
C LYS A 166 -10.26 13.38 -6.05
N ARG A 167 -9.66 13.66 -7.20
CA ARG A 167 -10.17 13.21 -8.50
C ARG A 167 -10.17 11.68 -8.55
N PRO A 168 -11.26 11.01 -8.99
CA PRO A 168 -11.32 9.56 -9.08
C PRO A 168 -10.44 9.02 -10.22
N LEU A 169 -10.02 7.75 -10.12
CA LEU A 169 -9.17 7.08 -11.11
C LEU A 169 -9.70 7.21 -12.54
N VAL A 170 -11.02 7.04 -12.73
CA VAL A 170 -11.64 7.14 -14.06
C VAL A 170 -11.44 8.51 -14.68
N GLN A 171 -11.52 9.58 -13.89
CA GLN A 171 -11.28 10.95 -14.36
C GLN A 171 -9.80 11.15 -14.70
N ARG A 172 -8.88 10.71 -13.83
CA ARG A 172 -7.44 10.83 -14.05
C ARG A 172 -6.99 10.04 -15.28
N ARG A 173 -7.46 8.81 -15.46
CA ARG A 173 -7.23 7.99 -16.67
C ARG A 173 -7.62 8.71 -17.95
N LYS A 174 -8.76 9.42 -17.96
CA LYS A 174 -9.20 10.22 -19.10
C LYS A 174 -8.27 11.41 -19.35
N GLN A 175 -7.88 12.16 -18.31
CA GLN A 175 -6.99 13.31 -18.42
C GLN A 175 -5.59 12.92 -18.94
N LEU A 176 -5.06 11.80 -18.47
CA LEU A 176 -3.77 11.27 -18.89
C LEU A 176 -3.83 10.60 -20.27
N GLY A 177 -5.02 10.34 -20.79
CA GLY A 177 -5.20 9.54 -22.00
C GLY A 177 -4.65 8.13 -21.84
N TRP A 178 -4.78 7.52 -20.65
CA TRP A 178 -4.13 6.26 -20.24
C TRP A 178 -4.21 5.14 -21.30
N PHE A 179 -5.34 5.05 -22.02
CA PHE A 179 -5.58 3.99 -23.00
C PHE A 179 -5.29 4.38 -24.45
N THR A 180 -5.10 5.68 -24.74
CA THR A 180 -5.08 6.20 -26.11
C THR A 180 -3.86 7.05 -26.45
N ARG A 181 -3.18 7.59 -25.43
CA ARG A 181 -2.01 8.45 -25.59
C ARG A 181 -0.78 7.60 -25.88
N ARG A 182 -0.01 8.03 -26.88
CA ARG A 182 1.24 7.37 -27.30
C ARG A 182 2.50 8.14 -26.91
N ASP A 183 2.35 9.41 -26.56
CA ASP A 183 3.43 10.27 -26.09
C ASP A 183 3.06 10.88 -24.74
N PHE A 184 3.82 10.51 -23.71
CA PHE A 184 3.64 10.95 -22.33
C PHE A 184 4.62 12.05 -21.93
N SER A 185 5.49 12.51 -22.83
CA SER A 185 6.51 13.52 -22.53
C SER A 185 5.93 14.88 -22.13
N ALA A 186 4.75 15.22 -22.67
CA ALA A 186 4.04 16.47 -22.37
C ALA A 186 3.14 16.39 -21.12
N LEU A 187 3.15 15.27 -20.38
CA LEU A 187 2.42 15.18 -19.12
C LEU A 187 3.21 15.81 -17.98
N GLU A 188 2.52 16.66 -17.24
CA GLU A 188 2.99 17.17 -15.96
C GLU A 188 2.55 16.19 -14.86
N PRO A 189 3.48 15.49 -14.19
CA PRO A 189 3.16 14.67 -13.05
C PRO A 189 2.82 15.52 -11.83
N ASP A 190 2.06 14.96 -10.90
CA ASP A 190 1.80 15.63 -9.63
C ASP A 190 3.07 15.66 -8.76
N LEU A 191 3.92 14.63 -8.88
CA LEU A 191 5.23 14.56 -8.22
C LEU A 191 6.29 13.97 -9.17
N GLY A 192 7.52 14.49 -9.07
CA GLY A 192 8.68 13.98 -9.79
C GLY A 192 8.94 14.66 -11.13
N ALA A 193 9.83 14.07 -11.92
CA ALA A 193 10.23 14.60 -13.22
C ALA A 193 9.30 14.10 -14.32
N ALA A 194 9.37 14.70 -15.51
CA ALA A 194 8.62 14.20 -16.67
C ALA A 194 8.96 12.72 -16.98
N PRO A 195 8.01 11.93 -17.50
CA PRO A 195 8.19 10.49 -17.70
C PRO A 195 9.39 10.15 -18.58
N THR A 196 10.16 9.14 -18.16
CA THR A 196 11.29 8.60 -18.95
C THR A 196 10.91 7.28 -19.60
N ARG A 197 11.56 6.93 -20.73
CA ARG A 197 11.25 5.69 -21.47
C ARG A 197 11.57 4.40 -20.69
N ARG A 198 12.50 4.45 -19.73
CA ARG A 198 12.96 3.26 -18.99
C ARG A 198 12.02 2.89 -17.85
N CYS A 199 11.56 3.88 -17.10
CA CYS A 199 10.64 3.67 -15.97
C CYS A 199 9.17 3.72 -16.43
N GLY A 200 8.91 4.30 -17.60
CA GLY A 200 7.59 4.74 -18.01
C GLY A 200 7.09 5.88 -17.13
N LEU A 201 5.78 6.04 -17.13
CA LEU A 201 4.99 6.87 -16.23
C LEU A 201 4.57 6.00 -15.03
N THR A 202 5.10 6.31 -13.84
CA THR A 202 4.84 5.53 -12.63
C THR A 202 3.46 5.82 -12.08
N GLY A 203 2.58 4.81 -12.09
CA GLY A 203 1.24 4.95 -11.58
C GLY A 203 1.24 5.19 -10.07
N SER A 204 0.74 6.31 -9.60
CA SER A 204 -0.68 6.52 -9.34
C SER A 204 -1.12 5.76 -8.09
N VAL A 205 -1.17 6.48 -6.98
CA VAL A 205 -1.55 5.95 -5.68
C VAL A 205 -3.03 6.25 -5.42
N SER A 206 -3.84 5.20 -5.26
CA SER A 206 -5.28 5.33 -5.00
C SER A 206 -5.59 5.16 -3.54
N VAL A 207 -6.76 5.67 -3.16
CA VAL A 207 -7.57 5.04 -2.14
C VAL A 207 -8.92 4.65 -2.70
N PHE A 208 -9.35 3.43 -2.44
CA PHE A 208 -10.69 2.96 -2.75
C PHE A 208 -11.34 2.41 -1.47
N LYS A 209 -12.64 2.66 -1.29
CA LYS A 209 -13.45 1.90 -0.36
C LYS A 209 -13.60 0.48 -0.94
N LEU A 210 -13.37 -0.56 -0.14
CA LEU A 210 -13.66 -1.94 -0.52
C LEU A 210 -15.17 -2.06 -0.78
N ASP A 211 -15.56 -1.90 -2.04
CA ASP A 211 -16.89 -2.28 -2.52
C ASP A 211 -16.72 -3.62 -3.24
N ASN A 212 -17.67 -4.55 -3.07
CA ASN A 212 -17.62 -5.92 -3.61
C ASN A 212 -17.47 -6.01 -5.15
N ARG A 213 -17.40 -4.88 -5.83
CA ARG A 213 -17.19 -4.72 -7.27
C ARG A 213 -15.72 -4.63 -7.66
N ILE A 214 -14.80 -4.29 -6.75
CA ILE A 214 -13.37 -4.15 -7.08
C ILE A 214 -12.64 -5.51 -7.06
N LEU A 215 -13.14 -6.48 -6.28
CA LEU A 215 -12.70 -7.88 -6.32
C LEU A 215 -13.18 -8.64 -7.57
N ARG A 216 -13.98 -7.99 -8.42
CA ARG A 216 -14.37 -8.49 -9.72
C ARG A 216 -13.79 -7.57 -10.78
N TYR A 217 -12.59 -7.86 -11.24
CA TYR A 217 -12.24 -7.49 -12.62
C TYR A 217 -12.54 -8.69 -13.53
N PRO A 218 -13.07 -8.46 -14.74
CA PRO A 218 -13.21 -9.48 -15.77
C PRO A 218 -11.85 -10.00 -16.25
#